data_AF-A0A1V5A0F0-F1
#
_entry.id   AF-A0A1V5A0F0-F1
#
_cell.length_a   1.000
_cell.length_b   1.000
_cell.length_c   1.000
_cell.angle_alpha   90.00
_cell.angle_beta   90.00
_cell.angle_gamma   90.00
#
_symmetry.space_group_name_H-M   'P 1'
#
loop_
_entity.id
_entity.type
_entity.pdbx_description
1 polymer ?
#
loop_
_entity_poly.entity_id
_entity_poly.type
_entity_poly.pdbx_seq_one_letter_code
_entity_poly.pdbx_strand_id
1 'polypeptide(L)'
;MSFSHGIKITITAHLKESYIMRTHIGPQIVLFTFTVLIVAAAGCTVPSPSTTTPPGTNAATGAHQTGDAAFLSLYGTAQSDIAGALERMNRHFPVGAATRNAPYLAGELRSSALDLKATADAYHTSMIKIGSFQEKEKEYARNEYLKYLSSIRKVAGNTADAAGAEMDLQFGLAQNYAEAARNALKDAEETGGTGHRDLLRATGISLDDYIQKMREKRV
;
A
#
# COMPACT_ATOMS: atom_id res chain seq x y z
N MET A 1 26.19 -48.24 2.28
CA MET A 1 25.09 -47.61 1.52
C MET A 1 24.00 -47.28 2.52
N SER A 2 23.83 -46.02 2.89
CA SER A 2 23.03 -45.61 4.05
C SER A 2 22.33 -44.27 3.81
N PHE A 3 21.06 -44.22 4.26
CA PHE A 3 20.18 -43.05 4.50
C PHE A 3 19.76 -42.22 3.27
N SER A 4 18.58 -41.61 3.21
CA SER A 4 17.30 -41.74 3.93
C SER A 4 16.28 -40.94 3.10
N HIS A 5 15.03 -41.36 3.14
CA HIS A 5 13.90 -40.68 2.51
C HIS A 5 13.68 -39.26 3.07
N GLY A 6 13.30 -38.35 2.16
CA GLY A 6 12.16 -37.45 2.35
C GLY A 6 12.33 -36.26 3.28
N ILE A 7 12.70 -35.10 2.72
CA ILE A 7 12.35 -33.79 3.29
C ILE A 7 11.88 -32.90 2.14
N LYS A 8 10.61 -33.03 1.77
CA LYS A 8 9.85 -32.02 1.02
C LYS A 8 9.23 -31.11 2.08
N ILE A 9 9.91 -30.03 2.42
CA ILE A 9 9.39 -29.03 3.37
C ILE A 9 8.31 -28.21 2.65
N THR A 10 7.09 -28.66 2.85
CA THR A 10 5.84 -27.95 2.58
C THR A 10 5.72 -26.77 3.56
N ILE A 11 6.20 -25.59 3.20
CA ILE A 11 5.86 -24.33 3.88
C ILE A 11 4.80 -23.63 3.03
N THR A 12 3.56 -24.13 3.09
CA THR A 12 2.42 -23.44 2.45
C THR A 12 1.11 -23.73 3.20
N ALA A 13 1.16 -23.95 4.52
CA ALA A 13 -0.03 -24.39 5.26
C ALA A 13 -0.18 -23.85 6.69
N HIS A 14 0.50 -22.77 7.10
CA HIS A 14 0.38 -22.28 8.49
C HIS A 14 -0.12 -20.84 8.69
N LEU A 15 -0.73 -20.21 7.68
CA LEU A 15 -1.38 -18.89 7.85
C LEU A 15 -2.86 -18.87 7.44
N LYS A 16 -3.50 -20.04 7.26
CA LYS A 16 -4.87 -20.12 6.71
C LYS A 16 -5.95 -20.56 7.70
N GLU A 17 -5.64 -20.74 8.99
CA GLU A 17 -6.55 -21.47 9.90
C GLU A 17 -6.90 -20.76 11.22
N SER A 18 -6.89 -19.43 11.23
CA SER A 18 -7.46 -18.68 12.35
C SER A 18 -8.19 -17.46 11.83
N TYR A 19 -9.44 -17.60 11.38
CA TYR A 19 -10.52 -16.59 11.52
C TYR A 19 -11.77 -17.01 10.74
N ILE A 20 -12.40 -18.13 11.11
CA ILE A 20 -13.84 -18.32 10.90
C ILE A 20 -14.41 -19.00 12.14
N MET A 21 -14.91 -18.21 13.08
CA MET A 21 -15.95 -18.68 14.00
C MET A 21 -17.13 -17.73 13.90
N ARG A 22 -18.09 -18.11 13.07
CA ARG A 22 -19.45 -17.57 13.07
C ARG A 22 -20.08 -17.88 14.42
N THR A 23 -20.40 -16.85 15.19
CA THR A 23 -21.41 -16.93 16.24
C THR A 23 -22.55 -15.99 15.86
N HIS A 24 -23.70 -16.60 15.57
CA HIS A 24 -25.00 -15.94 15.44
C HIS A 24 -25.48 -15.53 16.83
N ILE A 25 -25.60 -14.23 17.11
CA ILE A 25 -26.43 -13.71 18.22
C ILE A 25 -27.10 -12.42 17.75
N GLY A 26 -28.43 -12.36 17.89
CA GLY A 26 -29.29 -11.24 17.48
C GLY A 26 -29.11 -9.96 18.32
N PRO A 27 -29.96 -8.94 18.10
CA PRO A 27 -29.66 -7.58 18.54
C PRO A 27 -30.00 -7.40 20.02
N GLN A 28 -29.00 -7.10 20.84
CA GLN A 28 -29.23 -6.48 22.15
C GLN A 28 -28.52 -5.14 22.19
N ILE A 29 -29.35 -4.10 22.21
CA ILE A 29 -28.97 -2.72 22.53
C ILE A 29 -28.49 -2.74 23.98
N VAL A 30 -27.20 -2.50 24.20
CA VAL A 30 -26.65 -2.24 25.53
C VAL A 30 -26.01 -0.86 25.51
N LEU A 31 -26.74 0.06 26.11
CA LEU A 31 -26.39 1.45 26.36
C LEU A 31 -25.19 1.49 27.34
N PHE A 32 -24.01 1.89 26.88
CA PHE A 32 -22.86 2.12 27.76
C PHE A 32 -22.92 3.54 28.34
N THR A 33 -23.37 3.65 29.59
CA THR A 33 -23.26 4.86 30.41
C THR A 33 -21.80 5.07 30.83
N PHE A 34 -21.16 6.11 30.32
CA PHE A 34 -19.86 6.60 30.80
C PHE A 34 -20.07 7.46 32.07
N THR A 35 -19.71 6.95 33.24
CA THR A 35 -19.54 7.76 34.46
C THR A 35 -18.17 8.42 34.44
N VAL A 36 -18.16 9.75 34.28
CA VAL A 36 -17.00 10.62 34.49
C VAL A 36 -16.80 10.79 36.00
N LEU A 37 -15.64 10.36 36.52
CA LEU A 37 -15.26 10.55 37.92
C LEU A 37 -14.23 11.69 38.00
N ILE A 38 -14.69 12.89 38.38
CA ILE A 38 -13.85 14.04 38.70
C ILE A 38 -13.41 13.90 40.15
N VAL A 39 -12.13 13.69 40.41
CA VAL A 39 -11.55 13.86 41.75
C VAL A 39 -11.01 15.27 41.85
N ALA A 40 -11.74 16.12 42.57
CA ALA A 40 -11.24 17.38 43.10
C ALA A 40 -10.75 17.14 44.53
N ALA A 41 -9.50 17.48 44.81
CA ALA A 41 -9.02 17.66 46.18
C ALA A 41 -8.25 18.98 46.25
N ALA A 42 -8.72 19.87 47.12
CA ALA A 42 -8.14 21.17 47.43
C ALA A 42 -7.63 21.18 48.88
N GLY A 43 -6.52 21.92 49.11
CA GLY A 43 -5.99 22.37 50.41
C GLY A 43 -5.01 21.40 51.08
N CYS A 44 -3.90 21.80 51.72
CA CYS A 44 -3.46 23.10 52.25
C CYS A 44 -1.91 23.24 52.21
N THR A 45 -1.43 24.49 52.18
CA THR A 45 -0.01 24.90 52.23
C THR A 45 0.51 25.13 53.66
N VAL A 46 1.75 24.74 53.98
CA VAL A 46 2.61 25.32 55.07
C VAL A 46 4.12 25.16 54.67
N PRO A 47 5.08 26.05 55.03
CA PRO A 47 6.37 26.20 54.33
C PRO A 47 7.65 25.64 55.01
N SER A 48 8.65 25.31 54.15
CA SER A 48 10.15 25.28 54.29
C SER A 48 10.83 24.34 55.32
N PRO A 49 12.14 23.93 55.18
CA PRO A 49 13.19 24.42 54.27
C PRO A 49 14.00 23.35 53.46
N SER A 50 14.78 23.89 52.53
CA SER A 50 15.88 23.40 51.68
C SER A 50 16.57 22.05 51.98
N THR A 51 16.56 21.16 50.98
CA THR A 51 17.72 20.30 50.68
C THR A 51 17.92 20.23 49.16
N THR A 52 19.11 20.66 48.73
CA THR A 52 19.61 20.65 47.37
C THR A 52 19.75 19.21 46.87
N THR A 53 19.08 18.86 45.78
CA THR A 53 19.40 17.69 44.96
C THR A 53 19.36 18.12 43.50
N PRO A 54 20.44 17.95 42.70
CA PRO A 54 20.40 18.26 41.28
C PRO A 54 19.36 17.35 40.62
N PRO A 55 18.48 17.85 39.72
CA PRO A 55 17.65 16.97 38.92
C PRO A 55 18.54 16.17 37.97
N GLY A 56 18.79 14.91 38.33
CA GLY A 56 19.18 13.90 37.37
C GLY A 56 18.01 13.63 36.42
N THR A 57 18.31 13.70 35.13
CA THR A 57 17.68 12.93 34.06
C THR A 57 16.15 12.80 34.11
N ASN A 58 15.46 13.76 33.51
CA ASN A 58 14.23 13.44 32.77
C ASN A 58 14.51 13.75 31.30
N ALA A 59 15.20 12.80 30.64
CA ALA A 59 14.97 12.61 29.22
C ALA A 59 13.46 12.38 29.10
N ALA A 60 12.76 13.36 28.53
CA ALA A 60 11.42 13.16 28.05
C ALA A 60 11.53 12.09 26.95
N THR A 61 11.40 10.82 27.35
CA THR A 61 11.03 9.74 26.45
C THR A 61 9.59 10.04 26.03
N GLY A 62 9.45 11.01 25.11
CA GLY A 62 8.32 11.04 24.22
C GLY A 62 8.24 9.64 23.63
N ALA A 63 7.10 8.99 23.80
CA ALA A 63 6.87 7.63 23.34
C ALA A 63 7.29 7.53 21.87
N HIS A 64 8.52 7.07 21.64
CA HIS A 64 8.99 6.75 20.31
C HIS A 64 8.13 5.57 19.88
N GLN A 65 7.15 5.83 19.01
CA GLN A 65 6.57 4.75 18.22
C GLN A 65 7.75 4.00 17.60
N THR A 66 7.88 2.73 17.95
CA THR A 66 8.91 1.87 17.39
C THR A 66 8.76 1.89 15.86
N GLY A 67 9.86 1.72 15.12
CA GLY A 67 9.81 1.67 13.65
C GLY A 67 8.76 0.66 13.16
N ASP A 68 8.55 -0.42 13.91
CA ASP A 68 7.56 -1.45 13.69
C ASP A 68 6.12 -0.90 13.70
N ALA A 69 5.74 -0.13 14.72
CA ALA A 69 4.39 0.45 14.82
C ALA A 69 4.13 1.50 13.74
N ALA A 70 5.11 2.36 13.48
CA ALA A 70 5.04 3.36 12.40
C ALA A 70 4.89 2.69 11.03
N PHE A 71 5.66 1.63 10.78
CA PHE A 71 5.59 0.85 9.54
C PHE A 71 4.22 0.18 9.38
N LEU A 72 3.72 -0.53 10.39
CA LEU A 72 2.45 -1.23 10.29
C LEU A 72 1.27 -0.30 10.04
N SER A 73 1.25 0.87 10.68
CA SER A 73 0.22 1.89 10.46
C SER A 73 0.24 2.43 9.02
N LEU A 74 1.43 2.77 8.52
CA LEU A 74 1.59 3.26 7.14
C LEU A 74 1.29 2.15 6.12
N TYR A 75 1.74 0.92 6.39
CA TYR A 75 1.53 -0.22 5.52
C TYR A 75 0.04 -0.51 5.32
N GLY A 76 -0.74 -0.57 6.40
CA GLY A 76 -2.19 -0.83 6.31
C GLY A 76 -2.91 0.23 5.46
N THR A 77 -2.58 1.50 5.64
CA THR A 77 -3.17 2.60 4.87
C THR A 77 -2.73 2.56 3.41
N ALA A 78 -1.43 2.36 3.16
CA ALA A 78 -0.86 2.27 1.83
C ALA A 78 -1.46 1.14 0.99
N GLN A 79 -1.75 -0.02 1.60
CA GLN A 79 -2.43 -1.12 0.89
C GLN A 79 -3.77 -0.65 0.30
N SER A 80 -4.65 -0.09 1.14
CA SER A 80 -5.97 0.37 0.71
C SER A 80 -5.90 1.47 -0.35
N ASP A 81 -5.01 2.45 -0.16
CA ASP A 81 -4.90 3.58 -1.07
C ASP A 81 -4.33 3.18 -2.43
N ILE A 82 -3.32 2.31 -2.45
CA ILE A 82 -2.75 1.77 -3.69
C ILE A 82 -3.76 0.90 -4.42
N ALA A 83 -4.51 0.05 -3.72
CA ALA A 83 -5.58 -0.75 -4.31
C ALA A 83 -6.64 0.17 -4.96
N GLY A 84 -7.14 1.16 -4.23
CA GLY A 84 -8.12 2.10 -4.74
C GLY A 84 -7.61 2.91 -5.93
N ALA A 85 -6.35 3.34 -5.92
CA ALA A 85 -5.74 4.05 -7.03
C ALA A 85 -5.52 3.16 -8.27
N LEU A 86 -5.12 1.89 -8.08
CA LEU A 86 -5.04 0.88 -9.15
C LEU A 86 -6.41 0.62 -9.77
N GLU A 87 -7.46 0.48 -8.96
CA GLU A 87 -8.84 0.33 -9.45
C GLU A 87 -9.30 1.54 -10.26
N ARG A 88 -9.00 2.77 -9.79
CA ARG A 88 -9.29 4.00 -10.53
C ARG A 88 -8.60 3.99 -11.89
N MET A 89 -7.30 3.68 -11.95
CA MET A 89 -6.55 3.61 -13.20
C MET A 89 -7.11 2.51 -14.13
N ASN A 90 -7.38 1.32 -13.60
CA ASN A 90 -7.95 0.19 -14.36
C ASN A 90 -9.29 0.53 -15.01
N ARG A 91 -10.12 1.34 -14.36
CA ARG A 91 -11.42 1.79 -14.91
C ARG A 91 -11.31 2.77 -16.07
N HIS A 92 -10.15 3.40 -16.29
CA HIS A 92 -9.95 4.37 -17.38
C HIS A 92 -9.16 3.80 -18.56
N PHE A 93 -8.60 2.59 -18.45
CA PHE A 93 -8.15 1.89 -19.65
C PHE A 93 -9.32 1.60 -20.59
N PRO A 94 -9.07 1.41 -21.91
CA PRO A 94 -10.15 1.18 -22.87
C PRO A 94 -11.09 0.02 -22.51
N VAL A 95 -10.56 -1.12 -22.06
CA VAL A 95 -11.37 -2.27 -21.58
C VAL A 95 -12.19 -1.91 -20.34
N GLY A 96 -11.59 -1.16 -19.40
CA GLY A 96 -12.27 -0.72 -18.18
C GLY A 96 -13.41 0.25 -18.47
N ALA A 97 -13.19 1.19 -19.39
CA ALA A 97 -14.22 2.13 -19.85
C ALA A 97 -15.36 1.38 -20.55
N ALA A 98 -15.03 0.44 -21.45
CA ALA A 98 -16.02 -0.39 -22.15
C ALA A 98 -16.88 -1.23 -21.19
N THR A 99 -16.26 -1.86 -20.18
CA THR A 99 -16.97 -2.67 -19.16
C THR A 99 -17.99 -1.83 -18.37
N ARG A 100 -17.73 -0.52 -18.24
CA ARG A 100 -18.61 0.43 -17.56
C ARG A 100 -19.59 1.15 -18.48
N ASN A 101 -19.61 0.82 -19.78
CA ASN A 101 -20.35 1.55 -20.81
C ASN A 101 -20.05 3.06 -20.80
N ALA A 102 -18.78 3.42 -20.58
CA ALA A 102 -18.30 4.79 -20.58
C ALA A 102 -17.38 5.05 -21.79
N PRO A 103 -17.34 6.29 -22.33
CA PRO A 103 -16.37 6.64 -23.37
C PRO A 103 -14.95 6.53 -22.83
N TYR A 104 -14.03 6.03 -23.65
CA TYR A 104 -12.61 6.05 -23.34
C TYR A 104 -12.05 7.46 -23.54
N LEU A 105 -11.34 7.96 -22.52
CA LEU A 105 -10.67 9.26 -22.54
C LEU A 105 -9.22 9.09 -22.06
N ALA A 106 -8.25 9.25 -22.97
CA ALA A 106 -6.83 9.16 -22.64
C ALA A 106 -6.40 10.14 -21.53
N GLY A 107 -7.04 11.32 -21.45
CA GLY A 107 -6.82 12.28 -20.37
C GLY A 107 -7.18 11.75 -18.98
N GLU A 108 -8.26 10.96 -18.85
CA GLU A 108 -8.65 10.33 -17.58
C GLU A 108 -7.69 9.20 -17.19
N LEU A 109 -7.24 8.40 -18.17
CA LEU A 109 -6.22 7.39 -17.95
C LEU A 109 -4.91 8.04 -17.47
N ARG A 110 -4.45 9.11 -18.16
CA ARG A 110 -3.26 9.88 -17.76
C ARG A 110 -3.38 10.43 -16.34
N SER A 111 -4.50 11.09 -16.03
CA SER A 111 -4.72 11.70 -14.72
C SER A 111 -4.73 10.65 -13.60
N SER A 112 -5.46 9.55 -13.77
CA SER A 112 -5.52 8.49 -12.76
C SER A 112 -4.20 7.73 -12.59
N ALA A 113 -3.43 7.56 -13.67
CA ALA A 113 -2.08 7.01 -13.59
C ALA A 113 -1.10 7.94 -12.86
N LEU A 114 -1.19 9.27 -13.08
CA LEU A 114 -0.40 10.24 -12.32
C LEU A 114 -0.77 10.24 -10.82
N ASP A 115 -2.05 10.10 -10.48
CA ASP A 115 -2.52 10.00 -9.09
C ASP A 115 -1.95 8.76 -8.39
N LEU A 116 -1.97 7.59 -9.06
CA LEU A 116 -1.35 6.37 -8.55
C LEU A 116 0.17 6.53 -8.37
N LYS A 117 0.85 7.14 -9.35
CA LYS A 117 2.29 7.42 -9.28
C LYS A 117 2.62 8.28 -8.06
N ALA A 118 1.88 9.36 -7.85
CA ALA A 118 2.08 10.28 -6.72
C ALA A 118 1.79 9.59 -5.37
N THR A 119 0.73 8.79 -5.30
CA THR A 119 0.38 8.00 -4.11
C THR A 119 1.50 7.02 -3.74
N ALA A 120 2.00 6.25 -4.72
CA ALA A 120 3.10 5.32 -4.51
C ALA A 120 4.40 6.02 -4.08
N ASP A 121 4.71 7.17 -4.67
CA ASP A 121 5.89 7.96 -4.33
C ASP A 121 5.81 8.56 -2.91
N ALA A 122 4.63 9.04 -2.50
CA ALA A 122 4.39 9.57 -1.17
C ALA A 122 4.59 8.50 -0.09
N TYR A 123 4.04 7.29 -0.29
CA TYR A 123 4.23 6.18 0.63
C TYR A 123 5.66 5.66 0.64
N HIS A 124 6.29 5.53 -0.53
CA HIS A 124 7.69 5.13 -0.63
C HIS A 124 8.59 6.08 0.16
N THR A 125 8.42 7.39 -0.05
CA THR A 125 9.16 8.46 0.64
C THR A 125 8.91 8.47 2.14
N SER A 126 7.69 8.14 2.58
CA SER A 126 7.37 8.09 4.02
C SER A 126 7.98 6.84 4.68
N MET A 127 7.90 5.69 4.02
CA MET A 127 8.37 4.41 4.58
C MET A 127 9.89 4.24 4.56
N ILE A 128 10.59 4.86 3.61
CA ILE A 128 12.06 4.80 3.59
C ILE A 128 12.69 5.55 4.78
N LYS A 129 11.99 6.58 5.30
CA LYS A 129 12.42 7.37 6.46
C LYS A 129 12.23 6.65 7.80
N ILE A 130 11.49 5.54 7.82
CA ILE A 130 11.32 4.73 9.03
C ILE A 130 12.64 4.04 9.33
N GLY A 131 13.21 4.39 10.48
CA GLY A 131 14.40 3.75 11.05
C GLY A 131 14.07 2.98 12.32
N SER A 132 15.08 2.29 12.86
CA SER A 132 15.03 1.60 14.16
C SER A 132 13.85 0.62 14.31
N PHE A 133 14.03 -0.56 13.73
CA PHE A 133 13.11 -1.68 13.89
C PHE A 133 13.51 -2.56 15.08
N GLN A 134 12.52 -3.03 15.85
CA GLN A 134 12.74 -4.01 16.90
C GLN A 134 12.73 -5.42 16.31
N GLU A 135 11.77 -5.69 15.43
CA GLU A 135 11.65 -6.94 14.68
C GLU A 135 12.30 -6.84 13.29
N LYS A 136 13.26 -7.72 13.00
CA LYS A 136 13.94 -7.77 11.70
C LYS A 136 12.99 -8.14 10.56
N GLU A 137 11.96 -8.92 10.87
CA GLU A 137 10.89 -9.31 9.97
C GLU A 137 10.10 -8.10 9.47
N LYS A 138 9.90 -7.08 10.32
CA LYS A 138 9.21 -5.83 9.95
C LYS A 138 10.08 -4.96 9.06
N GLU A 139 11.38 -4.90 9.35
CA GLU A 139 12.34 -4.22 8.48
C GLU A 139 12.38 -4.87 7.08
N TYR A 140 12.40 -6.19 7.02
CA TYR A 140 12.33 -6.95 5.77
C TYR A 140 11.02 -6.70 5.01
N ALA A 141 9.87 -6.81 5.68
CA ALA A 141 8.56 -6.55 5.07
C ALA A 141 8.46 -5.12 4.52
N ARG A 142 9.02 -4.13 5.23
CA ARG A 142 9.12 -2.75 4.74
C ARG A 142 9.94 -2.67 3.46
N ASN A 143 11.10 -3.32 3.41
CA ASN A 143 11.97 -3.29 2.24
C ASN A 143 11.34 -3.96 1.02
N GLU A 144 10.65 -5.09 1.20
CA GLU A 144 9.89 -5.73 0.13
C GLU A 144 8.77 -4.83 -0.38
N TYR A 145 8.05 -4.16 0.53
CA TYR A 145 6.99 -3.26 0.13
C TYR A 145 7.50 -1.99 -0.56
N LEU A 146 8.68 -1.47 -0.19
CA LEU A 146 9.33 -0.38 -0.92
C LEU A 146 9.65 -0.77 -2.37
N LYS A 147 10.14 -1.99 -2.61
CA LYS A 147 10.36 -2.50 -3.98
C LYS A 147 9.06 -2.52 -4.76
N TYR A 148 7.99 -3.03 -4.15
CA TYR A 148 6.66 -3.04 -4.76
C TYR A 148 6.18 -1.62 -5.12
N LEU A 149 6.25 -0.65 -4.20
CA LEU A 149 5.87 0.74 -4.47
C LEU A 149 6.69 1.37 -5.60
N SER A 150 7.99 1.05 -5.67
CA SER A 150 8.87 1.50 -6.77
C SER A 150 8.41 0.95 -8.12
N SER A 151 8.03 -0.34 -8.19
CA SER A 151 7.49 -0.95 -9.40
C SER A 151 6.13 -0.34 -9.79
N ILE A 152 5.23 -0.13 -8.83
CA ILE A 152 3.95 0.56 -9.08
C ILE A 152 4.15 1.98 -9.63
N ARG A 153 5.11 2.74 -9.08
CA ARG A 153 5.46 4.07 -9.57
C ARG A 153 5.91 4.03 -11.03
N LYS A 154 6.69 3.01 -11.43
CA LYS A 154 7.11 2.82 -12.83
C LYS A 154 5.94 2.45 -13.74
N VAL A 155 5.09 1.50 -13.33
CA VAL A 155 3.88 1.12 -14.07
C VAL A 155 3.03 2.36 -14.34
N ALA A 156 2.68 3.08 -13.28
CA ALA A 156 1.81 4.25 -13.34
C ALA A 156 2.45 5.40 -14.15
N GLY A 157 3.75 5.66 -13.97
CA GLY A 157 4.46 6.66 -14.76
C GLY A 157 4.46 6.35 -16.25
N ASN A 158 4.83 5.13 -16.63
CA ASN A 158 4.84 4.70 -18.02
C ASN A 158 3.43 4.68 -18.62
N THR A 159 2.39 4.32 -17.86
CA THR A 159 1.00 4.43 -18.32
C THR A 159 0.58 5.88 -18.56
N ALA A 160 0.95 6.81 -17.67
CA ALA A 160 0.66 8.23 -17.84
C ALA A 160 1.36 8.83 -19.07
N ASP A 161 2.61 8.42 -19.32
CA ASP A 161 3.38 8.83 -20.49
C ASP A 161 2.80 8.23 -21.78
N ALA A 162 2.35 6.98 -21.73
CA ALA A 162 1.66 6.33 -22.85
C ALA A 162 0.35 7.04 -23.21
N ALA A 163 -0.46 7.38 -22.21
CA ALA A 163 -1.70 8.13 -22.42
C ALA A 163 -1.44 9.56 -22.91
N GLY A 164 -0.36 10.21 -22.45
CA GLY A 164 0.08 11.51 -22.97
C GLY A 164 0.47 11.44 -24.45
N ALA A 165 1.29 10.45 -24.81
CA ALA A 165 1.68 10.24 -26.20
C ALA A 165 0.47 9.91 -27.10
N GLU A 166 -0.54 9.19 -26.61
CA GLU A 166 -1.78 8.97 -27.36
C GLU A 166 -2.53 10.30 -27.60
N MET A 167 -2.65 11.15 -26.59
CA MET A 167 -3.29 12.48 -26.72
C MET A 167 -2.58 13.34 -27.77
N ASP A 168 -1.26 13.23 -27.86
CA ASP A 168 -0.43 13.91 -28.86
C ASP A 168 -0.40 13.19 -30.23
N LEU A 169 -1.22 12.15 -30.41
CA LEU A 169 -1.32 11.31 -31.62
C LEU A 169 -0.01 10.57 -31.98
N GLN A 170 0.91 10.42 -31.03
CA GLN A 170 2.18 9.71 -31.19
C GLN A 170 2.01 8.23 -30.83
N PHE A 171 1.18 7.50 -31.57
CA PHE A 171 0.76 6.13 -31.21
C PHE A 171 1.90 5.11 -31.10
N GLY A 172 2.97 5.25 -31.90
CA GLY A 172 4.16 4.41 -31.75
C GLY A 172 4.91 4.65 -30.44
N LEU A 173 4.97 5.91 -29.98
CA LEU A 173 5.56 6.25 -28.68
C LEU A 173 4.64 5.80 -27.54
N ALA A 174 3.33 5.97 -27.69
CA ALA A 174 2.33 5.47 -26.74
C ALA A 174 2.45 3.96 -26.55
N GLN A 175 2.63 3.19 -27.63
CA GLN A 175 2.87 1.75 -27.58
C GLN A 175 4.13 1.42 -26.77
N ASN A 176 5.25 2.08 -27.05
CA ASN A 176 6.52 1.83 -26.34
C ASN A 176 6.40 2.07 -24.84
N TYR A 177 5.74 3.16 -24.43
CA TYR A 177 5.50 3.44 -23.02
C TYR A 177 4.54 2.43 -22.38
N ALA A 178 3.50 2.00 -23.09
CA ALA A 178 2.59 0.97 -22.59
C ALA A 178 3.30 -0.39 -22.40
N GLU A 179 4.19 -0.77 -23.33
CA GLU A 179 5.04 -1.97 -23.19
C GLU A 179 6.02 -1.85 -22.00
N ALA A 180 6.59 -0.66 -21.79
CA ALA A 180 7.42 -0.38 -20.62
C ALA A 180 6.63 -0.47 -19.30
N ALA A 181 5.38 0.01 -19.29
CA ALA A 181 4.47 -0.17 -18.15
C ALA A 181 4.18 -1.65 -17.90
N ARG A 182 3.92 -2.43 -18.96
CA ARG A 182 3.65 -3.86 -18.88
C ARG A 182 4.84 -4.67 -18.36
N ASN A 183 6.06 -4.29 -18.73
CA ASN A 183 7.26 -4.93 -18.20
C ASN A 183 7.47 -4.59 -16.72
N ALA A 184 7.32 -3.34 -16.32
CA ALA A 184 7.40 -2.94 -14.91
C ALA A 184 6.31 -3.61 -14.04
N LEU A 185 5.17 -3.95 -14.63
CA LEU A 185 4.08 -4.65 -13.93
C LEU A 185 4.49 -6.07 -13.53
N LYS A 186 5.34 -6.76 -14.30
CA LYS A 186 5.86 -8.08 -13.94
C LYS A 186 6.63 -8.02 -12.62
N ASP A 187 7.50 -7.02 -12.46
CA ASP A 187 8.21 -6.79 -11.21
C ASP A 187 7.24 -6.53 -10.04
N ALA A 188 6.15 -5.79 -10.30
CA ALA A 188 5.12 -5.53 -9.30
C ALA A 188 4.27 -6.78 -8.95
N GLU A 189 4.05 -7.68 -9.90
CA GLU A 189 3.36 -8.97 -9.67
C GLU A 189 4.21 -9.95 -8.87
N GLU A 190 5.54 -9.91 -9.03
CA GLU A 190 6.49 -10.75 -8.28
C GLU A 190 6.72 -10.25 -6.85
N THR A 191 6.79 -8.93 -6.66
CA THR A 191 7.05 -8.29 -5.36
C THR A 191 5.78 -7.91 -4.61
N GLY A 192 4.65 -7.82 -5.30
CA GLY A 192 3.36 -7.48 -4.73
C GLY A 192 2.85 -8.60 -3.85
N GLY A 193 2.62 -8.29 -2.57
CA GLY A 193 1.92 -9.19 -1.66
C GLY A 193 0.59 -9.69 -2.26
N THR A 194 0.09 -10.80 -1.73
CA THR A 194 -1.10 -11.50 -2.22
C THR A 194 -2.34 -10.60 -2.36
N GLY A 195 -2.43 -9.51 -1.60
CA GLY A 195 -3.57 -8.60 -1.56
C GLY A 195 -3.88 -7.84 -2.85
N HIS A 196 -2.89 -7.52 -3.70
CA HIS A 196 -3.13 -6.74 -4.94
C HIS A 196 -3.10 -7.59 -6.21
N ARG A 197 -2.88 -8.90 -6.09
CA ARG A 197 -2.61 -9.79 -7.23
C ARG A 197 -3.66 -9.72 -8.33
N ASP A 198 -4.95 -9.73 -7.98
CA ASP A 198 -6.02 -9.73 -8.97
C ASP A 198 -6.15 -8.35 -9.67
N LEU A 199 -5.90 -7.26 -8.94
CA LEU A 199 -5.83 -5.91 -9.52
C LEU A 199 -4.67 -5.77 -10.49
N LEU A 200 -3.49 -6.28 -10.14
CA LEU A 200 -2.31 -6.26 -11.00
C LEU A 200 -2.54 -7.09 -12.27
N ARG A 201 -3.14 -8.28 -12.13
CA ARG A 201 -3.53 -9.11 -13.28
C ARG A 201 -4.49 -8.36 -14.21
N ALA A 202 -5.50 -7.69 -13.64
CA ALA A 202 -6.46 -6.89 -14.43
C ALA A 202 -5.77 -5.69 -15.12
N THR A 203 -4.80 -5.05 -14.46
CA THR A 203 -3.95 -4.02 -15.08
C THR A 203 -3.16 -4.60 -16.24
N GLY A 204 -2.62 -5.81 -16.10
CA GLY A 204 -1.88 -6.50 -17.16
C GLY A 204 -2.73 -6.72 -18.40
N ILE A 205 -3.95 -7.25 -18.23
CA ILE A 205 -4.92 -7.43 -19.33
C ILE A 205 -5.25 -6.08 -19.99
N SER A 206 -5.45 -5.05 -19.18
CA SER A 206 -5.78 -3.70 -19.68
C SER A 206 -4.64 -3.07 -20.47
N LEU A 207 -3.39 -3.28 -20.04
CA LEU A 207 -2.19 -2.85 -20.76
C LEU A 207 -2.01 -3.62 -22.07
N ASP A 208 -2.24 -4.94 -22.08
CA ASP A 208 -2.11 -5.77 -23.27
C ASP A 208 -3.14 -5.34 -24.36
N ASP A 209 -4.39 -5.05 -23.98
CA ASP A 209 -5.40 -4.45 -24.87
C ASP A 209 -4.96 -3.05 -25.37
N TYR A 210 -4.46 -2.22 -24.47
CA TYR A 210 -4.05 -0.86 -24.82
C TYR A 210 -2.87 -0.84 -25.81
N ILE A 211 -1.88 -1.70 -25.61
CA ILE A 211 -0.74 -1.90 -26.53
C ILE A 211 -1.24 -2.30 -27.92
N GLN A 212 -2.17 -3.26 -27.99
CA GLN A 212 -2.74 -3.72 -29.25
C GLN A 212 -3.48 -2.58 -29.98
N LYS A 213 -4.28 -1.78 -29.27
CA LYS A 213 -4.96 -0.63 -29.85
C LYS A 213 -4.00 0.44 -30.36
N MET A 214 -2.92 0.72 -29.64
CA MET A 214 -1.90 1.68 -30.12
C MET A 214 -1.19 1.16 -31.37
N ARG A 215 -0.94 -0.14 -31.45
CA ARG A 215 -0.37 -0.78 -32.63
C ARG A 215 -1.28 -0.66 -33.86
N GLU A 216 -2.59 -0.82 -33.69
CA GLU A 216 -3.57 -0.68 -34.77
C GLU A 216 -3.67 0.76 -35.30
N LYS A 217 -3.57 1.76 -34.40
CA LYS A 217 -3.60 3.19 -34.77
C LYS A 217 -2.32 3.71 -35.42
N ARG A 218 -1.25 2.90 -35.46
CA ARG A 218 0.04 3.28 -36.09
C ARG A 218 -0.03 3.27 -37.63
N VAL A 219 -0.99 2.54 -38.20
CA VAL A 219 -1.12 2.26 -39.64
C VAL A 219 -1.68 3.45 -40.41
#